data_AF-A0A7I8L7N5-F1
#
_entry.id   AF-A0A7I8L7N5-F1
#
_cell.length_a   1.000
_cell.length_b   1.000
_cell.length_c   1.000
_cell.angle_alpha   90.00
_cell.angle_beta   90.00
_cell.angle_gamma   90.00
#
_symmetry.space_group_name_H-M   'P 1'
#
loop_
_entity.id
_entity.type
_entity.pdbx_description
1 polymer ?
#
loop_
_entity_poly.entity_id
_entity_poly.type
_entity_poly.pdbx_seq_one_letter_code
_entity_poly.pdbx_strand_id
1 'polypeptide(L)'
;MKFCKKYQEYMQGQEELPRVGLKRLKKILKRCQAELRSRNDGLRRQEQSTQVGDEAAEGAELRGSCSSGCPNHCPVCDGTFFPALLDEMSTITGCFNERARRLLELHLASGVQKYFNLLKRRMHLSHHGNLMQEGKDLVTYAIINSIAMRKILKKYDKIHYSKQGQEFKSRAQVMHIEILQSPWLCELMAFYINQRECKSKKKTGTELFEDCYLSFDAGKPSLFCGLFDSLKLEIDLTCSICLDTVFDPVSLSCGHIFCHMCSCSAASVSIVDGLKTASSKAKCPLCRQAGVYDGAVHLEELNILLKRSCSEYWEERTQSERAERVRQAKEHWESLCRAFTGI
;
A
#
# COMPACT_ATOMS: atom_id res chain seq x y z
N MET A 1 4.50 5.36 -26.44
CA MET A 1 4.59 3.88 -26.47
C MET A 1 3.43 3.26 -25.67
N LYS A 2 2.87 2.11 -26.09
CA LYS A 2 1.85 1.38 -25.30
C LYS A 2 2.47 0.98 -23.95
N PHE A 3 1.93 1.44 -22.82
CA PHE A 3 2.42 1.18 -21.45
C PHE A 3 2.89 -0.26 -21.21
N CYS A 4 2.18 -1.26 -21.75
CA CYS A 4 2.55 -2.67 -21.56
C CYS A 4 3.88 -3.08 -22.18
N LYS A 5 4.34 -2.41 -23.26
CA LYS A 5 5.65 -2.68 -23.84
C LYS A 5 6.74 -2.17 -22.88
N LYS A 6 6.58 -0.94 -22.40
CA LYS A 6 7.45 -0.31 -21.40
C LYS A 6 7.51 -1.09 -20.08
N TYR A 7 6.36 -1.56 -19.60
CA TYR A 7 6.28 -2.43 -18.41
C TYR A 7 7.05 -3.74 -18.61
N GLN A 8 6.92 -4.37 -19.78
CA GLN A 8 7.63 -5.61 -20.08
C GLN A 8 9.13 -5.40 -20.20
N GLU A 9 9.57 -4.34 -20.87
CA GLU A 9 10.99 -3.96 -20.98
C GLU A 9 11.60 -3.72 -19.59
N TYR A 10 10.91 -2.98 -18.72
CA TYR A 10 11.37 -2.78 -17.34
C TYR A 10 11.45 -4.10 -16.55
N MET A 11 10.41 -4.93 -16.62
CA MET A 11 10.38 -6.21 -15.90
C MET A 11 11.34 -7.26 -16.47
N GLN A 12 11.80 -7.13 -17.72
CA GLN A 12 12.85 -7.99 -18.29
C GLN A 12 14.22 -7.73 -17.66
N GLY A 13 14.49 -6.49 -17.24
CA GLY A 13 15.70 -6.15 -16.49
C GLY A 13 15.66 -6.56 -15.01
N GLN A 14 14.57 -7.18 -14.55
CA GLN A 14 14.29 -7.49 -13.14
C GLN A 14 13.84 -8.94 -12.99
N GLU A 15 14.60 -9.89 -13.55
CA GLU A 15 14.18 -11.30 -13.74
C GLU A 15 13.74 -12.02 -12.45
N GLU A 16 14.24 -11.61 -11.29
CA GLU A 16 13.89 -12.22 -9.99
C GLU A 16 12.62 -11.64 -9.33
N LEU A 17 12.07 -10.53 -9.84
CA LEU A 17 10.95 -9.85 -9.19
C LEU A 17 9.59 -10.35 -9.72
N PRO A 18 8.60 -10.59 -8.85
CA PRO A 18 7.24 -10.88 -9.26
C PRO A 18 6.68 -9.76 -10.14
N ARG A 19 5.81 -10.11 -11.10
CA ARG A 19 5.24 -9.13 -12.03
C ARG A 19 3.76 -9.40 -12.26
N VAL A 20 3.03 -8.33 -12.54
CA VAL A 20 1.63 -8.37 -12.97
C VAL A 20 1.55 -9.12 -14.30
N GLY A 21 0.73 -10.16 -14.33
CA GLY A 21 0.44 -11.03 -15.46
C GLY A 21 -0.41 -10.34 -16.54
N LEU A 22 -0.03 -9.14 -16.98
CA LEU A 22 -0.81 -8.30 -17.90
C LEU A 22 -1.24 -9.04 -19.18
N LYS A 23 -0.41 -9.94 -19.71
CA LYS A 23 -0.77 -10.77 -20.89
C LYS A 23 -1.90 -11.75 -20.54
N ARG A 24 -1.79 -12.45 -19.42
CA ARG A 24 -2.76 -13.42 -18.89
C ARG A 24 -4.09 -12.73 -18.55
N LEU A 25 -4.06 -11.67 -17.73
CA LEU A 25 -5.24 -10.91 -17.32
C LEU A 25 -5.97 -10.30 -18.51
N LYS A 26 -5.24 -9.78 -19.51
CA LYS A 26 -5.86 -9.28 -20.74
C LYS A 26 -6.51 -10.38 -21.57
N LYS A 27 -5.99 -11.60 -21.56
CA LYS A 27 -6.59 -12.75 -22.26
C LYS A 27 -7.93 -13.13 -21.63
N ILE A 28 -8.00 -13.14 -20.29
CA ILE A 28 -9.25 -13.36 -19.54
C ILE A 28 -10.29 -12.31 -19.96
N LEU A 29 -9.93 -11.02 -19.89
CA LEU A 29 -10.83 -9.92 -20.27
C LEU A 29 -11.31 -9.98 -21.72
N LYS A 30 -10.46 -10.43 -22.65
CA LYS A 30 -10.84 -10.58 -24.07
C LYS A 30 -11.87 -11.70 -24.27
N ARG A 31 -11.75 -12.80 -23.51
CA ARG A 31 -12.73 -13.90 -23.54
C ARG A 31 -14.10 -13.41 -23.06
N CYS A 32 -14.13 -12.70 -21.93
CA CYS A 32 -15.37 -12.11 -21.42
C CYS A 32 -16.02 -11.14 -22.42
N GLN A 33 -15.21 -10.31 -23.09
CA GLN A 33 -15.71 -9.38 -24.10
C GLN A 33 -16.34 -10.10 -25.30
N ALA A 34 -15.79 -11.24 -25.72
CA ALA A 34 -16.36 -12.04 -26.81
C ALA A 34 -17.70 -12.66 -26.41
N GLU A 35 -17.77 -13.26 -25.22
CA GLU A 35 -19.01 -13.86 -24.68
C GLU A 35 -20.13 -12.84 -24.48
N LEU A 36 -19.81 -11.63 -23.97
CA LEU A 36 -20.75 -10.52 -23.85
C LEU A 36 -21.34 -10.10 -25.20
N ARG A 37 -20.51 -10.06 -26.24
CA ARG A 37 -20.96 -9.72 -27.60
C ARG A 37 -21.88 -10.80 -28.16
N SER A 38 -21.50 -12.06 -28.05
CA SER A 38 -22.33 -13.19 -28.48
C SER A 38 -23.69 -13.23 -27.78
N ARG A 39 -23.74 -12.90 -26.48
CA ARG A 39 -25.00 -12.84 -25.73
C ARG A 39 -25.90 -11.69 -26.19
N ASN A 40 -25.33 -10.51 -26.44
CA ASN A 40 -26.08 -9.37 -26.96
C ASN A 40 -26.57 -9.60 -28.40
N ASP A 41 -25.78 -10.26 -29.24
CA ASP A 41 -26.18 -10.63 -30.60
C ASP A 41 -27.28 -11.70 -30.61
N GLY A 42 -27.25 -12.64 -29.65
CA GLY A 42 -28.32 -13.62 -29.43
C GLY A 42 -29.64 -12.98 -29.01
N LEU A 43 -29.60 -12.06 -28.04
CA LEU A 43 -30.78 -11.30 -27.59
C LEU A 43 -31.38 -10.44 -28.70
N ARG A 44 -30.54 -9.76 -29.50
CA ARG A 44 -31.00 -8.98 -30.66
C ARG A 44 -31.66 -9.82 -31.75
N ARG A 45 -31.18 -11.05 -31.98
CA ARG A 45 -31.84 -11.98 -32.91
C ARG A 45 -33.18 -12.47 -32.38
N GLN A 46 -33.28 -12.66 -31.06
CA GLN A 46 -34.51 -13.10 -30.42
C GLN A 46 -35.59 -12.00 -30.43
N GLU A 47 -35.21 -10.73 -30.22
CA GLU A 47 -36.12 -9.58 -30.34
C GLU A 47 -36.62 -9.34 -31.78
N GLN A 48 -35.83 -9.69 -32.80
CA GLN A 48 -36.24 -9.58 -34.21
C GLN A 48 -37.17 -10.72 -34.67
N SER A 49 -37.14 -11.88 -34.01
CA SER A 49 -38.03 -13.01 -34.34
C SER A 49 -39.43 -12.91 -33.72
N THR A 50 -39.69 -11.97 -32.81
CA THR A 50 -40.98 -11.82 -32.10
C THR A 50 -41.89 -10.73 -32.67
N GLN A 51 -41.57 -10.12 -33.82
CA GLN A 51 -42.36 -9.04 -34.44
C GLN A 51 -43.21 -9.47 -35.65
N VAL A 52 -43.55 -10.75 -35.81
CA VAL A 52 -44.51 -11.19 -36.83
C VAL A 52 -45.48 -12.23 -36.24
N GLY A 53 -46.71 -11.79 -35.94
CA GLY A 53 -47.85 -12.67 -35.60
C GLY A 53 -48.84 -12.05 -34.60
N ASP A 54 -50.09 -11.90 -35.04
CA ASP A 54 -51.22 -11.13 -34.50
C ASP A 54 -51.84 -11.57 -33.16
N GLU A 55 -52.74 -10.68 -32.69
CA GLU A 55 -53.70 -10.73 -31.58
C GLU A 55 -54.42 -12.08 -31.35
N ALA A 56 -54.45 -12.54 -30.08
CA ALA A 56 -55.66 -12.85 -29.28
C ALA A 56 -55.42 -13.88 -28.17
N ALA A 57 -56.16 -13.67 -27.06
CA ALA A 57 -56.53 -14.59 -25.98
C ALA A 57 -55.68 -14.69 -24.69
N GLU A 58 -56.44 -14.66 -23.59
CA GLU A 58 -56.11 -14.53 -22.18
C GLU A 58 -55.44 -15.77 -21.55
N GLY A 59 -54.72 -15.53 -20.44
CA GLY A 59 -54.66 -16.47 -19.32
C GLY A 59 -53.32 -17.20 -19.08
N ALA A 60 -52.81 -16.99 -17.86
CA ALA A 60 -51.80 -17.80 -17.13
C ALA A 60 -50.30 -17.53 -17.38
N GLU A 61 -49.78 -16.61 -16.55
CA GLU A 61 -48.53 -16.68 -15.78
C GLU A 61 -47.24 -17.14 -16.48
N LEU A 62 -46.56 -16.22 -17.18
CA LEU A 62 -45.12 -16.28 -17.40
C LEU A 62 -44.38 -15.37 -16.42
N ARG A 63 -43.85 -15.95 -15.34
CA ARG A 63 -42.88 -15.30 -14.46
C ARG A 63 -41.47 -15.42 -15.07
N GLY A 64 -41.22 -14.65 -16.12
CA GLY A 64 -39.92 -14.52 -16.76
C GLY A 64 -39.40 -13.09 -16.68
N SER A 65 -38.95 -12.66 -15.49
CA SER A 65 -38.35 -11.34 -15.28
C SER A 65 -37.03 -11.22 -16.05
N CYS A 66 -37.07 -10.57 -17.22
CA CYS A 66 -35.88 -10.23 -18.01
C CYS A 66 -35.33 -8.86 -17.57
N SER A 67 -34.49 -8.87 -16.55
CA SER A 67 -33.72 -7.71 -16.13
C SER A 67 -32.68 -7.34 -17.21
N SER A 68 -32.90 -6.17 -17.83
CA SER A 68 -31.99 -5.47 -18.73
C SER A 68 -30.78 -4.93 -17.96
N GLY A 69 -29.58 -5.20 -18.47
CA GLY A 69 -28.31 -4.79 -17.86
C GLY A 69 -27.42 -5.98 -17.52
N CYS A 70 -26.12 -5.86 -17.78
CA CYS A 70 -25.16 -6.89 -17.40
C CYS A 70 -25.32 -7.17 -15.89
N PRO A 71 -25.50 -8.44 -15.45
CA PRO A 71 -25.66 -8.72 -14.03
C PRO A 71 -24.38 -8.28 -13.32
N ASN A 72 -24.55 -7.78 -12.10
CA ASN A 72 -23.49 -7.37 -11.18
C ASN A 72 -22.46 -8.48 -10.88
N HIS A 73 -22.53 -9.65 -11.53
CA HIS A 73 -21.59 -10.74 -11.43
C HIS A 73 -21.32 -11.35 -12.81
N CYS A 74 -20.06 -11.26 -13.26
CA CYS A 74 -19.60 -11.97 -14.46
C CYS A 74 -18.86 -13.22 -13.97
N PRO A 75 -19.42 -14.43 -14.14
CA PRO A 75 -18.89 -15.64 -13.51
C PRO A 75 -17.44 -15.95 -13.92
N VAL A 76 -17.06 -15.59 -15.16
CA VAL A 76 -15.67 -15.73 -15.64
C VAL A 76 -14.74 -14.74 -14.93
N CYS A 77 -15.17 -13.50 -14.71
CA CYS A 77 -14.38 -12.48 -14.04
C CYS A 77 -14.31 -12.66 -12.53
N ASP A 78 -15.42 -13.00 -11.89
CA ASP A 78 -15.53 -13.20 -10.45
C ASP A 78 -14.80 -14.49 -10.01
N GLY A 79 -14.81 -15.53 -10.85
CA GLY A 79 -14.10 -16.79 -10.57
C GLY A 79 -12.62 -16.82 -10.98
N THR A 80 -12.16 -15.97 -11.92
CA THR A 80 -10.79 -16.07 -12.43
C THR A 80 -10.00 -14.77 -12.48
N PHE A 81 -10.62 -13.63 -12.78
CA PHE A 81 -9.88 -12.37 -12.92
C PHE A 81 -9.47 -11.78 -11.57
N PHE A 82 -10.43 -11.56 -10.66
CA PHE A 82 -10.14 -10.97 -9.35
C PHE A 82 -9.28 -11.87 -8.46
N PRO A 83 -9.53 -13.19 -8.36
CA PRO A 83 -8.65 -14.09 -7.61
C PRO A 83 -7.21 -14.11 -8.15
N ALA A 84 -7.04 -14.17 -9.47
CA ALA A 84 -5.70 -14.15 -10.07
C ALA A 84 -4.99 -12.81 -9.88
N LEU A 85 -5.72 -11.69 -9.94
CA LEU A 85 -5.15 -10.38 -9.66
C LEU A 85 -4.79 -10.22 -8.18
N LEU A 86 -5.64 -10.72 -7.27
CA LEU A 86 -5.39 -10.69 -5.84
C LEU A 86 -4.09 -11.44 -5.49
N ASP A 87 -3.94 -12.65 -6.00
CA ASP A 87 -2.72 -13.47 -5.84
C ASP A 87 -1.46 -12.77 -6.38
N GLU A 88 -1.54 -12.20 -7.60
CA GLU A 88 -0.46 -11.41 -8.18
C GLU A 88 -0.09 -10.21 -7.30
N MET A 89 -1.09 -9.47 -6.80
CA MET A 89 -0.87 -8.29 -5.96
C MET A 89 -0.26 -8.66 -4.60
N SER A 90 -0.78 -9.69 -3.93
CA SER A 90 -0.24 -10.18 -2.66
C SER A 90 1.21 -10.65 -2.81
N THR A 91 1.54 -11.36 -3.89
CA THR A 91 2.90 -11.82 -4.18
C THR A 91 3.85 -10.64 -4.40
N ILE A 92 3.43 -9.64 -5.18
CA ILE A 92 4.22 -8.43 -5.46
C ILE A 92 4.44 -7.62 -4.19
N THR A 93 3.39 -7.35 -3.42
CA THR A 93 3.47 -6.55 -2.19
C THR A 93 4.27 -7.27 -1.12
N GLY A 94 4.11 -8.59 -0.96
CA GLY A 94 4.92 -9.40 -0.04
C GLY A 94 6.41 -9.39 -0.41
N CYS A 95 6.74 -9.59 -1.69
CA CYS A 95 8.12 -9.54 -2.16
C CYS A 95 8.75 -8.14 -1.98
N PHE A 96 8.00 -7.08 -2.31
CA PHE A 96 8.44 -5.70 -2.09
C PHE A 96 8.71 -5.42 -0.61
N ASN A 97 7.77 -5.74 0.28
CA ASN A 97 7.91 -5.52 1.71
C ASN A 97 9.14 -6.24 2.28
N GLU A 98 9.35 -7.50 1.89
CA GLU A 98 10.49 -8.28 2.35
C GLU A 98 11.84 -7.70 1.88
N ARG A 99 11.94 -7.30 0.60
CA ARG A 99 13.17 -6.71 0.07
C ARG A 99 13.44 -5.32 0.67
N ALA A 100 12.41 -4.48 0.76
CA ALA A 100 12.51 -3.15 1.36
C ALA A 100 12.93 -3.21 2.83
N ARG A 101 12.28 -4.09 3.63
CA ARG A 101 12.64 -4.33 5.03
C ARG A 101 14.09 -4.77 5.17
N ARG A 102 14.54 -5.77 4.39
CA ARG A 102 15.94 -6.23 4.43
C ARG A 102 16.93 -5.12 4.10
N LEU A 103 16.62 -4.30 3.08
CA LEU A 103 17.48 -3.18 2.69
C LEU A 103 17.61 -2.16 3.83
N LEU A 104 16.48 -1.78 4.44
CA LEU A 104 16.43 -0.82 5.54
C LEU A 104 17.10 -1.38 6.81
N GLU A 105 16.87 -2.64 7.15
CA GLU A 105 17.57 -3.32 8.27
C GLU A 105 19.10 -3.34 8.06
N LEU A 106 19.55 -3.57 6.83
CA LEU A 106 20.98 -3.50 6.49
C LEU A 106 21.53 -2.07 6.58
N HIS A 107 20.71 -1.06 6.27
CA HIS A 107 21.09 0.34 6.35
C HIS A 107 21.18 0.84 7.80
N LEU A 108 20.17 0.55 8.60
CA LEU A 108 20.02 0.98 9.99
C LEU A 108 20.91 0.21 10.96
N ALA A 109 21.44 -0.96 10.56
CA ALA A 109 22.34 -1.77 11.38
C ALA A 109 23.57 -0.97 11.85
N SER A 110 23.70 -0.80 13.16
CA SER A 110 24.85 -0.18 13.83
C SER A 110 25.65 -1.21 14.65
N GLY A 111 26.85 -0.84 15.10
CA GLY A 111 27.68 -1.67 16.01
C GLY A 111 28.03 -3.06 15.48
N VAL A 112 27.82 -4.09 16.30
CA VAL A 112 28.15 -5.51 15.99
C VAL A 112 27.29 -6.05 14.84
N GLN A 113 26.06 -5.55 14.70
CA GLN A 113 25.15 -5.95 13.62
C GLN A 113 25.65 -5.46 12.25
N LYS A 114 26.31 -4.29 12.21
CA LYS A 114 27.03 -3.80 11.03
C LYS A 114 28.17 -4.74 10.62
N TYR A 115 28.92 -5.27 11.60
CA TYR A 115 30.00 -6.23 11.36
C TYR A 115 29.49 -7.58 10.86
N PHE A 116 28.41 -8.10 11.45
CA PHE A 116 27.78 -9.35 11.02
C PHE A 116 27.20 -9.25 9.60
N ASN A 117 26.56 -8.11 9.29
CA ASN A 117 26.05 -7.82 7.96
C ASN A 117 27.18 -7.62 6.93
N LEU A 118 28.30 -7.04 7.32
CA LEU A 118 29.51 -6.96 6.48
C LEU A 118 30.05 -8.37 6.16
N LEU A 119 30.09 -9.26 7.15
CA LEU A 119 30.51 -10.65 6.96
C LEU A 119 29.55 -11.41 6.03
N LYS A 120 28.23 -11.23 6.23
CA LYS A 120 27.18 -11.82 5.40
C LYS A 120 27.23 -11.32 3.95
N ARG A 121 27.53 -10.02 3.75
CA ARG A 121 27.80 -9.43 2.42
C ARG A 121 29.05 -10.00 1.77
N ARG A 122 30.08 -10.32 2.57
CA ARG A 122 31.32 -10.93 2.08
C ARG A 122 31.12 -12.40 1.64
N MET A 123 30.12 -13.08 2.20
CA MET A 123 29.72 -14.45 1.83
C MET A 123 28.77 -14.48 0.62
N HIS A 124 27.92 -13.47 0.44
CA HIS A 124 27.02 -13.34 -0.71
C HIS A 124 27.68 -12.56 -1.87
N LEU A 125 28.56 -13.23 -2.59
CA LEU A 125 29.46 -12.68 -3.61
C LEU A 125 28.80 -12.38 -4.99
N SER A 126 27.56 -11.85 -5.06
CA SER A 126 26.90 -11.63 -6.37
C SER A 126 26.18 -10.30 -6.63
N HIS A 127 25.94 -9.44 -5.64
CA HIS A 127 25.30 -8.13 -5.89
C HIS A 127 26.05 -6.99 -5.22
N HIS A 128 27.11 -6.52 -5.88
CA HIS A 128 27.76 -5.23 -5.59
C HIS A 128 26.88 -4.06 -6.08
N GLY A 129 25.64 -3.98 -5.59
CA GLY A 129 24.76 -2.84 -5.77
C GLY A 129 24.98 -1.80 -4.68
N ASN A 130 25.01 -0.52 -5.04
CA ASN A 130 24.89 0.57 -4.08
C ASN A 130 23.49 0.47 -3.44
N LEU A 131 23.35 0.38 -2.11
CA LEU A 131 22.05 0.31 -1.41
C LEU A 131 21.08 1.40 -1.88
N MET A 132 21.62 2.58 -2.22
CA MET A 132 20.84 3.68 -2.75
C MET A 132 20.19 3.34 -4.09
N GLN A 133 20.91 2.64 -4.98
CA GLN A 133 20.37 2.20 -6.26
C GLN A 133 19.33 1.10 -6.07
N GLU A 134 19.59 0.14 -5.19
CA GLU A 134 18.62 -0.91 -4.85
C GLU A 134 17.33 -0.30 -4.27
N GLY A 135 17.44 0.71 -3.41
CA GLY A 135 16.30 1.47 -2.89
C GLY A 135 15.52 2.19 -4.00
N LYS A 136 16.21 2.88 -4.92
CA LYS A 136 15.58 3.49 -6.11
C LYS A 136 14.84 2.48 -6.97
N ASP A 137 15.46 1.31 -7.20
CA ASP A 137 14.88 0.26 -8.02
C ASP A 137 13.62 -0.32 -7.36
N LEU A 138 13.60 -0.49 -6.04
CA LEU A 138 12.43 -0.92 -5.28
C LEU A 138 11.29 0.11 -5.33
N VAL A 139 11.58 1.40 -5.15
CA VAL A 139 10.57 2.46 -5.28
C VAL A 139 9.99 2.46 -6.70
N THR A 140 10.85 2.38 -7.72
CA THR A 140 10.43 2.30 -9.13
C THR A 140 9.57 1.05 -9.39
N TYR A 141 9.94 -0.09 -8.82
CA TYR A 141 9.20 -1.33 -8.90
C TYR A 141 7.79 -1.21 -8.31
N ALA A 142 7.67 -0.62 -7.12
CA ALA A 142 6.38 -0.35 -6.48
C ALA A 142 5.48 0.52 -7.36
N ILE A 143 6.04 1.58 -7.91
CA ILE A 143 5.33 2.54 -8.77
C ILE A 143 4.83 1.85 -10.04
N ILE A 144 5.72 1.20 -10.79
CA ILE A 144 5.38 0.60 -12.08
C ILE A 144 4.32 -0.51 -11.92
N ASN A 145 4.41 -1.32 -10.85
CA ASN A 145 3.40 -2.33 -10.54
C ASN A 145 2.06 -1.70 -10.14
N SER A 146 2.05 -0.67 -9.30
CA SER A 146 0.81 0.02 -8.92
C SER A 146 0.07 0.61 -10.14
N ILE A 147 0.83 1.15 -11.11
CA ILE A 147 0.27 1.68 -12.36
C ILE A 147 -0.29 0.53 -13.21
N ALA A 148 0.41 -0.60 -13.28
CA ALA A 148 -0.05 -1.77 -14.03
C ALA A 148 -1.38 -2.31 -13.45
N MET A 149 -1.47 -2.45 -12.12
CA MET A 149 -2.67 -2.85 -11.39
C MET A 149 -3.83 -1.87 -11.65
N ARG A 150 -3.58 -0.56 -11.52
CA ARG A 150 -4.58 0.48 -11.78
C ARG A 150 -5.07 0.45 -13.23
N LYS A 151 -4.18 0.31 -14.21
CA LYS A 151 -4.54 0.29 -15.63
C LYS A 151 -5.31 -0.99 -16.00
N ILE A 152 -5.03 -2.15 -15.39
CA ILE A 152 -5.79 -3.38 -15.66
C ILE A 152 -7.19 -3.33 -15.04
N LEU A 153 -7.34 -2.75 -13.84
CA LEU A 153 -8.64 -2.52 -13.21
C LEU A 153 -9.48 -1.52 -14.00
N LYS A 154 -8.91 -0.39 -14.47
CA LYS A 154 -9.63 0.52 -15.37
C LYS A 154 -10.06 -0.15 -16.69
N LYS A 155 -9.25 -1.10 -17.20
CA LYS A 155 -9.61 -1.87 -18.39
C LYS A 155 -10.77 -2.84 -18.12
N TYR A 156 -10.85 -3.40 -16.92
CA TYR A 156 -12.00 -4.19 -16.48
C TYR A 156 -13.28 -3.37 -16.51
N ASP A 157 -13.30 -2.25 -15.79
CA ASP A 157 -14.45 -1.35 -15.68
C ASP A 157 -14.94 -0.91 -17.07
N LYS A 158 -14.00 -0.60 -17.97
CA LYS A 158 -14.30 -0.21 -19.36
C LYS A 158 -14.93 -1.33 -20.20
N ILE A 159 -14.56 -2.59 -19.99
CA ILE A 159 -15.10 -3.73 -20.76
C ILE A 159 -16.48 -4.11 -20.25
N HIS A 160 -16.67 -4.05 -18.94
CA HIS A 160 -17.88 -4.50 -18.28
C HIS A 160 -18.91 -3.38 -18.02
N TYR A 161 -18.58 -2.13 -18.36
CA TYR A 161 -19.39 -0.95 -18.02
C TYR A 161 -19.80 -0.95 -16.53
N SER A 162 -18.84 -1.28 -15.66
CA SER A 162 -19.08 -1.50 -14.22
C SER A 162 -18.11 -0.67 -13.36
N LYS A 163 -18.33 -0.70 -12.03
CA LYS A 163 -17.45 -0.09 -11.02
C LYS A 163 -16.71 -1.12 -10.16
N GLN A 164 -16.80 -2.41 -10.48
CA GLN A 164 -16.25 -3.48 -9.66
C GLN A 164 -14.72 -3.45 -9.57
N GLY A 165 -14.03 -2.96 -10.61
CA GLY A 165 -12.58 -2.75 -10.59
C GLY A 165 -12.19 -1.66 -9.60
N GLN A 166 -13.00 -0.61 -9.45
CA GLN A 166 -12.81 0.40 -8.39
C GLN A 166 -13.10 -0.18 -7.01
N GLU A 167 -14.20 -0.92 -6.86
CA GLU A 167 -14.54 -1.58 -5.59
C GLU A 167 -13.47 -2.59 -5.16
N PHE A 168 -12.92 -3.37 -6.10
CA PHE A 168 -11.78 -4.23 -5.85
C PHE A 168 -10.56 -3.43 -5.38
N LYS A 169 -10.28 -2.28 -5.98
CA LYS A 169 -9.18 -1.41 -5.52
C LYS A 169 -9.40 -0.97 -4.08
N SER A 170 -10.61 -0.51 -3.73
CA SER A 170 -10.94 -0.12 -2.35
C SER A 170 -10.84 -1.29 -1.38
N ARG A 171 -11.24 -2.50 -1.78
CA ARG A 171 -11.04 -3.72 -0.98
C ARG A 171 -9.56 -4.06 -0.82
N ALA A 172 -8.76 -3.95 -1.86
CA ALA A 172 -7.32 -4.23 -1.81
C ALA A 172 -6.58 -3.28 -0.85
N GLN A 173 -7.07 -2.06 -0.67
CA GLN A 173 -6.57 -1.11 0.34
C GLN A 173 -6.83 -1.60 1.76
N VAL A 174 -8.07 -2.02 2.03
CA VAL A 174 -8.47 -2.60 3.33
C VAL A 174 -7.75 -3.92 3.60
N MET A 175 -7.41 -4.69 2.56
CA MET A 175 -6.66 -5.93 2.69
C MET A 175 -5.14 -5.72 2.79
N HIS A 176 -4.64 -4.49 2.66
CA HIS A 176 -3.21 -4.12 2.70
C HIS A 176 -2.37 -4.78 1.61
N ILE A 177 -3.00 -4.99 0.45
CA ILE A 177 -2.39 -5.61 -0.72
C ILE A 177 -1.97 -4.54 -1.75
N GLU A 178 -2.41 -3.29 -1.61
CA GLU A 178 -1.92 -2.17 -2.43
C GLU A 178 -0.50 -1.73 -2.00
N ILE A 179 0.48 -1.96 -2.86
CA ILE A 179 1.90 -1.64 -2.62
C ILE A 179 2.18 -0.18 -2.23
N LEU A 180 1.35 0.77 -2.72
CA LEU A 180 1.51 2.19 -2.41
C LEU A 180 1.15 2.55 -0.97
N GLN A 181 0.42 1.68 -0.28
CA GLN A 181 0.07 1.84 1.14
C GLN A 181 1.04 1.09 2.06
N SER A 182 2.07 0.46 1.49
CA SER A 182 3.07 -0.24 2.29
C SER A 182 3.86 0.75 3.15
N PRO A 183 4.00 0.50 4.47
CA PRO A 183 4.85 1.33 5.33
C PRO A 183 6.30 1.38 4.84
N TRP A 184 6.76 0.29 4.22
CA TRP A 184 8.12 0.19 3.69
C TRP A 184 8.36 1.09 2.49
N LEU A 185 7.31 1.46 1.74
CA LEU A 185 7.44 2.47 0.68
C LEU A 185 7.72 3.85 1.27
N CYS A 186 7.01 4.21 2.35
CA CYS A 186 7.22 5.47 3.07
C CYS A 186 8.66 5.55 3.62
N GLU A 187 9.13 4.47 4.27
CA GLU A 187 10.52 4.36 4.74
C GLU A 187 11.55 4.48 3.60
N LEU A 188 11.34 3.80 2.47
CA LEU A 188 12.26 3.89 1.33
C LEU A 188 12.30 5.32 0.74
N MET A 189 11.17 6.02 0.73
CA MET A 189 11.11 7.42 0.30
C MET A 189 11.88 8.32 1.27
N ALA A 190 11.73 8.13 2.58
CA ALA A 190 12.47 8.86 3.59
C ALA A 190 13.99 8.58 3.51
N PHE A 191 14.36 7.30 3.41
CA PHE A 191 15.74 6.85 3.17
C PHE A 191 16.37 7.55 1.96
N TYR A 192 15.63 7.64 0.85
CA TYR A 192 16.12 8.29 -0.36
C TYR A 192 16.42 9.78 -0.15
N ILE A 193 15.53 10.49 0.55
CA ILE A 193 15.72 11.92 0.87
C ILE A 193 16.92 12.09 1.81
N ASN A 194 16.98 11.30 2.89
CA ASN A 194 18.07 11.33 3.86
C ASN A 194 19.44 11.13 3.21
N GLN A 195 19.54 10.20 2.25
CA GLN A 195 20.79 9.90 1.54
C GLN A 195 21.16 10.94 0.47
N ARG A 196 20.16 11.55 -0.18
CA ARG A 196 20.39 12.57 -1.22
C ARG A 196 21.04 13.82 -0.64
N GLU A 197 20.60 14.27 0.53
CA GLU A 197 21.13 15.48 1.17
C GLU A 197 22.56 15.31 1.70
N CYS A 198 23.05 14.08 1.83
CA CYS A 198 24.44 13.79 2.21
C CYS A 198 25.43 13.76 1.02
N LYS A 199 24.97 13.86 -0.25
CA LYS A 199 25.84 13.75 -1.44
C LYS A 199 25.58 14.86 -2.46
N SER A 200 26.56 15.73 -2.68
CA SER A 200 26.53 16.79 -3.72
C SER A 200 26.23 16.23 -5.13
N LYS A 201 25.32 16.91 -5.83
CA LYS A 201 24.65 16.47 -7.07
C LYS A 201 25.60 16.12 -8.23
N LYS A 202 25.32 14.99 -8.91
CA LYS A 202 25.38 14.88 -10.38
C LYS A 202 24.10 14.20 -10.86
N LYS A 203 23.32 14.88 -11.71
CA LYS A 203 22.18 14.29 -12.43
C LYS A 203 22.68 13.76 -13.77
N THR A 204 22.53 12.46 -14.01
CA THR A 204 22.58 11.87 -15.34
C THR A 204 21.55 10.75 -15.40
N GLY A 205 20.60 10.86 -16.33
CA GLY A 205 19.77 9.73 -16.75
C GLY A 205 18.27 10.02 -16.80
N THR A 206 17.64 9.52 -17.85
CA THR A 206 16.19 9.46 -18.06
C THR A 206 15.58 8.44 -17.08
N GLU A 207 15.47 8.79 -15.80
CA GLU A 207 14.90 7.92 -14.75
C GLU A 207 13.36 7.90 -14.84
N LEU A 208 12.74 6.75 -14.55
CA LEU A 208 11.27 6.56 -14.52
C LEU A 208 10.60 7.14 -13.28
N PHE A 209 11.42 7.61 -12.35
CA PHE A 209 11.10 8.11 -11.04
C PHE A 209 11.53 9.57 -11.00
N GLU A 210 10.63 10.45 -10.57
CA GLU A 210 10.93 11.83 -10.27
C GLU A 210 11.20 11.96 -8.78
N ASP A 211 12.21 12.76 -8.43
CA ASP A 211 12.81 12.85 -7.10
C ASP A 211 11.76 12.91 -5.96
N CYS A 212 11.95 12.14 -4.88
CA CYS A 212 11.18 12.34 -3.64
C CYS A 212 11.61 13.63 -2.93
N TYR A 213 10.66 14.28 -2.28
CA TYR A 213 10.91 15.46 -1.46
C TYR A 213 9.88 15.61 -0.34
N LEU A 214 10.26 16.31 0.71
CA LEU A 214 9.37 16.75 1.78
C LEU A 214 8.89 18.17 1.47
N SER A 215 7.61 18.45 1.66
CA SER A 215 7.05 19.79 1.50
C SER A 215 6.14 20.11 2.67
N PHE A 216 6.05 21.40 2.99
CA PHE A 216 5.25 21.91 4.08
C PHE A 216 4.12 22.78 3.52
N ASP A 217 2.89 22.43 3.85
CA ASP A 217 1.72 23.25 3.56
C ASP A 217 1.10 23.71 4.88
N ALA A 218 1.00 25.03 5.09
CA ALA A 218 0.56 25.64 6.34
C ALA A 218 1.24 25.05 7.61
N GLY A 219 2.53 24.71 7.52
CA GLY A 219 3.31 24.11 8.60
C GLY A 219 3.15 22.59 8.78
N LYS A 220 2.32 21.93 7.95
CA LYS A 220 2.12 20.47 7.99
C LYS A 220 3.00 19.78 6.95
N PRO A 221 3.82 18.79 7.35
CA PRO A 221 4.68 18.07 6.42
C PRO A 221 3.90 17.03 5.61
N SER A 222 4.14 17.01 4.31
CA SER A 222 3.70 15.96 3.38
C SER A 222 4.88 15.44 2.57
N LEU A 223 4.96 14.12 2.46
CA LEU A 223 5.98 13.44 1.67
C LEU A 223 5.48 13.25 0.24
N PHE A 224 6.28 13.69 -0.72
CA PHE A 224 5.94 13.61 -2.14
C PHE A 224 6.91 12.74 -2.91
N CYS A 225 6.36 12.01 -3.89
CA CYS A 225 7.12 11.33 -4.92
C CYS A 225 6.48 11.61 -6.27
N GLY A 226 7.27 12.15 -7.21
CA GLY A 226 6.84 12.32 -8.59
C GLY A 226 6.89 10.97 -9.33
N LEU A 227 5.82 10.65 -10.05
CA LEU A 227 5.68 9.36 -10.74
C LEU A 227 5.57 9.56 -12.25
N PHE A 228 6.00 8.57 -13.01
CA PHE A 228 5.73 8.52 -14.45
C PHE A 228 4.22 8.63 -14.74
N ASP A 229 3.82 9.41 -15.77
CA ASP A 229 2.41 9.61 -16.20
C ASP A 229 1.58 10.58 -15.31
N SER A 230 2.21 11.59 -14.69
CA SER A 230 1.57 12.66 -13.88
C SER A 230 0.89 12.20 -12.59
N LEU A 231 1.18 10.98 -12.12
CA LEU A 231 0.73 10.55 -10.81
C LEU A 231 1.67 11.18 -9.76
N LYS A 232 1.11 11.79 -8.71
CA LYS A 232 1.85 12.27 -7.55
C LYS A 232 1.44 11.39 -6.38
N LEU A 233 2.40 10.71 -5.75
CA LEU A 233 2.15 10.10 -4.46
C LEU A 233 2.36 11.18 -3.40
N GLU A 234 1.36 11.34 -2.54
CA GLU A 234 1.36 12.24 -1.41
C GLU A 234 1.02 11.44 -0.16
N ILE A 235 1.87 11.53 0.85
CA ILE A 235 1.64 10.94 2.17
C ILE A 235 1.62 12.08 3.16
N ASP A 236 0.44 12.34 3.73
CA ASP A 236 0.27 13.31 4.82
C ASP A 236 0.95 12.75 6.08
N LEU A 237 1.86 13.54 6.66
CA LEU A 237 2.60 13.19 7.86
C LEU A 237 2.01 13.88 9.11
N THR A 238 0.73 14.22 9.07
CA THR A 238 -0.04 14.71 10.21
C THR A 238 -0.70 13.55 10.96
N CYS A 239 -0.50 13.47 12.27
CA CYS A 239 -1.20 12.50 13.11
C CYS A 239 -2.66 12.91 13.28
N SER A 240 -3.61 12.06 12.89
CA SER A 240 -5.04 12.40 13.03
C SER A 240 -5.59 12.35 14.45
N ILE A 241 -4.77 12.00 15.45
CA ILE A 241 -5.17 12.00 16.87
C ILE A 241 -4.79 13.33 17.52
N CYS A 242 -3.52 13.72 17.47
CA CYS A 242 -3.06 14.98 18.04
C CYS A 242 -3.13 16.17 17.07
N LEU A 243 -3.39 15.92 15.79
CA LEU A 243 -3.51 16.90 14.69
C LEU A 243 -2.21 17.66 14.37
N ASP A 244 -1.09 17.25 14.97
CA ASP A 244 0.26 17.76 14.71
C ASP A 244 1.06 16.82 13.79
N THR A 245 2.25 17.25 13.39
CA THR A 245 3.25 16.39 12.73
C THR A 245 3.47 15.09 13.50
N VAL A 246 3.50 13.95 12.81
CA VAL A 246 3.75 12.65 13.44
C VAL A 246 5.11 12.66 14.16
N PHE A 247 5.12 12.25 15.43
CA PHE A 247 6.30 12.17 16.27
C PHE A 247 6.51 10.73 16.71
N ASP A 248 7.73 10.21 16.58
CA ASP A 248 8.02 8.77 16.75
C ASP A 248 7.02 7.94 15.89
N PRO A 249 7.05 8.13 14.55
CA PRO A 249 5.99 7.67 13.66
C PRO A 249 5.90 6.14 13.61
N VAL A 250 4.67 5.66 13.74
CA VAL A 250 4.33 4.24 13.62
C VAL A 250 3.25 4.09 12.56
N SER A 251 3.49 3.19 11.62
CA SER A 251 2.44 2.73 10.70
C SER A 251 1.76 1.49 11.28
N LEU A 252 0.45 1.53 11.40
CA LEU A 252 -0.35 0.34 11.72
C LEU A 252 -0.33 -0.61 10.53
N SER A 253 -0.72 -1.88 10.73
CA SER A 253 -0.78 -2.83 9.61
C SER A 253 -1.75 -2.39 8.51
N CYS A 254 -2.65 -1.45 8.82
CA CYS A 254 -3.51 -0.81 7.84
C CYS A 254 -2.93 0.36 7.04
N GLY A 255 -1.62 0.63 7.19
CA GLY A 255 -0.89 1.67 6.45
C GLY A 255 -1.05 3.08 7.02
N HIS A 256 -2.01 3.32 7.91
CA HIS A 256 -2.18 4.62 8.56
C HIS A 256 -1.06 4.89 9.57
N ILE A 257 -0.55 6.12 9.54
CA ILE A 257 0.60 6.57 10.33
C ILE A 257 0.13 7.47 11.47
N PHE A 258 0.63 7.22 12.68
CA PHE A 258 0.35 8.01 13.88
C PHE A 258 1.60 8.15 14.74
N CYS A 259 1.58 9.05 15.72
CA CYS A 259 2.61 9.07 16.76
C CYS A 259 2.55 7.77 17.59
N HIS A 260 3.69 7.25 18.05
CA HIS A 260 3.74 6.05 18.89
C HIS A 260 2.83 6.17 20.13
N MET A 261 2.92 7.29 20.87
CA MET A 261 2.09 7.53 22.06
C MET A 261 0.60 7.63 21.75
N CYS A 262 0.26 8.26 20.62
CA CYS A 262 -1.13 8.36 20.17
C CYS A 262 -1.69 6.98 19.82
N SER A 263 -0.90 6.14 19.15
CA SER A 263 -1.26 4.75 18.86
C SER A 263 -1.47 3.93 20.14
N CYS A 264 -0.60 4.08 21.15
CA CYS A 264 -0.72 3.35 22.41
C CYS A 264 -2.02 3.73 23.14
N SER A 265 -2.29 5.03 23.24
CA SER A 265 -3.53 5.56 23.83
C SER A 265 -4.77 5.04 23.09
N ALA A 266 -4.78 5.10 21.75
CA ALA A 266 -5.89 4.61 20.94
C ALA A 266 -6.12 3.09 21.05
N ALA A 267 -5.05 2.32 21.25
CA ALA A 267 -5.11 0.88 21.50
C ALA A 267 -5.45 0.53 22.96
N SER A 268 -5.52 1.52 23.86
CA SER A 268 -5.69 1.33 25.30
C SER A 268 -4.59 0.44 25.91
N VAL A 269 -3.35 0.63 25.45
CA VAL A 269 -2.16 -0.06 25.96
C VAL A 269 -1.17 0.94 26.55
N SER A 270 -0.38 0.51 27.53
CA SER A 270 0.69 1.32 28.04
C SER A 270 1.84 1.42 27.02
N ILE A 271 2.59 2.51 27.07
CA ILE A 271 3.80 2.68 26.26
C ILE A 271 4.86 1.62 26.62
N VAL A 272 4.82 1.09 27.84
CA VAL A 272 5.76 0.06 28.34
C VAL A 272 5.45 -1.30 27.73
N ASP A 273 4.19 -1.69 27.69
CA ASP A 273 3.73 -2.94 27.09
C ASP A 273 3.87 -2.91 25.55
N GLY A 274 3.69 -1.71 24.97
CA GLY A 274 3.79 -1.47 23.55
C GLY A 274 2.60 -2.00 22.75
N LEU A 275 2.56 -1.63 21.46
CA LEU A 275 1.40 -1.85 20.58
C LEU A 275 1.07 -3.33 20.31
N LYS A 276 2.03 -4.24 20.49
CA LYS A 276 1.83 -5.68 20.28
C LYS A 276 0.90 -6.32 21.31
N THR A 277 0.73 -5.69 22.47
CA THR A 277 -0.19 -6.16 23.51
C THR A 277 -1.64 -5.69 23.30
N ALA A 278 -1.89 -4.90 22.26
CA ALA A 278 -3.21 -4.39 21.95
C ALA A 278 -4.20 -5.53 21.67
N SER A 279 -5.44 -5.35 22.12
CA SER A 279 -6.51 -6.30 21.83
C SER A 279 -6.72 -6.43 20.32
N SER A 280 -7.00 -7.65 19.84
CA SER A 280 -7.43 -7.88 18.46
C SER A 280 -8.73 -7.14 18.10
N LYS A 281 -9.49 -6.67 19.09
CA LYS A 281 -10.68 -5.84 18.92
C LYS A 281 -10.37 -4.35 18.78
N ALA A 282 -9.16 -3.90 19.12
CA ALA A 282 -8.75 -2.50 18.99
C ALA A 282 -8.76 -2.10 17.52
N LYS A 283 -9.29 -0.91 17.23
CA LYS A 283 -9.56 -0.44 15.87
C LYS A 283 -8.71 0.75 15.51
N CYS A 284 -8.28 0.82 14.25
CA CYS A 284 -7.65 2.01 13.70
C CYS A 284 -8.55 3.25 13.88
N PRO A 285 -8.04 4.38 14.38
CA PRO A 285 -8.80 5.63 14.49
C PRO A 285 -9.32 6.17 13.16
N LEU A 286 -8.60 5.90 12.07
CA LEU A 286 -8.93 6.40 10.72
C LEU A 286 -9.87 5.46 9.95
N CYS A 287 -9.46 4.21 9.73
CA CYS A 287 -10.27 3.27 8.93
C CYS A 287 -11.17 2.33 9.73
N ARG A 288 -11.12 2.37 11.07
CA ARG A 288 -11.91 1.53 11.99
C ARG A 288 -11.71 0.02 11.84
N GLN A 289 -10.69 -0.41 11.10
CA GLN A 289 -10.32 -1.81 10.97
C GLN A 289 -9.74 -2.33 12.28
N ALA A 290 -10.21 -3.50 12.73
CA ALA A 290 -9.78 -4.14 13.96
C ALA A 290 -8.48 -4.95 13.75
N GLY A 291 -7.71 -5.15 14.83
CA GLY A 291 -6.52 -6.01 14.81
C GLY A 291 -5.32 -5.43 14.07
N VAL A 292 -5.26 -4.10 13.93
CA VAL A 292 -4.24 -3.43 13.11
C VAL A 292 -2.93 -3.10 13.84
N TYR A 293 -2.91 -3.30 15.16
CA TYR A 293 -1.80 -2.89 16.03
C TYR A 293 -0.71 -3.95 16.19
N ASP A 294 -1.04 -5.24 16.05
CA ASP A 294 -0.10 -6.37 16.18
C ASP A 294 1.06 -6.29 15.16
N GLY A 295 0.74 -5.91 13.93
CA GLY A 295 1.69 -5.73 12.83
C GLY A 295 2.23 -4.31 12.67
N ALA A 296 2.18 -3.48 13.73
CA ALA A 296 2.66 -2.10 13.65
C ALA A 296 4.18 -2.02 13.41
N VAL A 297 4.60 -1.08 12.55
CA VAL A 297 5.98 -0.87 12.14
C VAL A 297 6.42 0.54 12.52
N HIS A 298 7.51 0.66 13.28
CA HIS A 298 8.18 1.96 13.52
C HIS A 298 8.89 2.42 12.25
N LEU A 299 8.67 3.68 11.90
CA LEU A 299 9.21 4.28 10.68
C LEU A 299 10.47 5.10 11.02
N GLU A 300 11.61 4.41 11.11
CA GLU A 300 12.88 4.99 11.58
C GLU A 300 13.51 6.00 10.61
N GLU A 301 13.50 5.72 9.31
CA GLU A 301 14.02 6.67 8.32
C GLU A 301 13.14 7.92 8.23
N LEU A 302 11.82 7.74 8.35
CA LEU A 302 10.90 8.85 8.43
C LEU A 302 11.13 9.68 9.71
N ASN A 303 11.35 9.02 10.84
CA ASN A 303 11.69 9.65 12.11
C ASN A 303 12.97 10.49 12.01
N ILE A 304 14.02 9.94 11.39
CA ILE A 304 15.28 10.66 11.12
C ILE A 304 15.04 11.87 10.21
N LEU A 305 14.26 11.69 9.14
CA LEU A 305 13.94 12.77 8.21
C LEU A 305 13.22 13.92 8.92
N LEU A 306 12.14 13.62 9.66
CA LEU A 306 11.35 14.62 10.35
C LEU A 306 12.13 15.33 11.46
N LYS A 307 12.95 14.60 12.23
CA LYS A 307 13.83 15.19 13.23
C LYS A 307 14.80 16.22 12.64
N ARG A 308 15.29 15.97 11.43
CA ARG A 308 16.21 16.87 10.72
C ARG A 308 15.48 18.06 10.09
N SER A 309 14.32 17.81 9.48
CA SER A 309 13.55 18.85 8.78
C SER A 309 12.79 19.79 9.73
N CYS A 310 12.43 19.33 10.92
CA CYS A 310 11.61 20.06 11.90
C CYS A 310 12.29 20.13 13.28
N SER A 311 13.56 20.54 13.35
CA SER A 311 14.39 20.38 14.56
C SER A 311 13.82 21.05 15.82
N GLU A 312 13.33 22.28 15.71
CA GLU A 312 12.78 23.04 16.85
C GLU A 312 11.53 22.35 17.43
N TYR A 313 10.54 22.06 16.57
CA TYR A 313 9.35 21.28 16.94
C TYR A 313 9.75 19.92 17.55
N TRP A 314 10.77 19.25 16.99
CA TRP A 314 11.20 17.95 17.45
C TRP A 314 11.79 18.00 18.86
N GLU A 315 12.59 19.02 19.17
CA GLU A 315 13.18 19.23 20.49
C GLU A 315 12.12 19.50 21.55
N GLU A 316 11.20 20.43 21.27
CA GLU A 316 10.07 20.73 22.17
C GLU A 316 9.21 19.49 22.43
N ARG A 317 8.83 18.79 21.36
CA ARG A 317 8.00 17.59 21.46
C ARG A 317 8.70 16.46 22.20
N THR A 318 10.01 16.30 22.00
CA THR A 318 10.81 15.31 22.75
C THR A 318 10.82 15.58 24.24
N GLN A 319 10.96 16.84 24.65
CA GLN A 319 10.96 17.22 26.08
C GLN A 319 9.59 16.94 26.72
N SER A 320 8.51 17.36 26.06
CA SER A 320 7.14 17.15 26.51
C SER A 320 6.79 15.65 26.62
N GLU A 321 7.04 14.87 25.56
CA GLU A 321 6.74 13.43 25.57
C GLU A 321 7.63 12.65 26.54
N ARG A 322 8.88 13.08 26.80
CA ARG A 322 9.73 12.40 27.78
C ARG A 322 9.14 12.47 29.18
N ALA A 323 8.64 13.64 29.60
CA ALA A 323 8.00 13.79 30.90
C ALA A 323 6.76 12.89 31.02
N GLU A 324 5.96 12.85 29.96
CA GLU A 324 4.75 12.04 29.90
C GLU A 324 5.04 10.53 29.86
N ARG A 325 6.04 10.08 29.09
CA ARG A 325 6.49 8.68 29.06
C ARG A 325 6.96 8.21 30.44
N VAL A 326 7.71 9.03 31.17
CA VAL A 326 8.14 8.72 32.54
C VAL A 326 6.95 8.60 33.49
N ARG A 327 5.97 9.52 33.38
CA ARG A 327 4.73 9.49 34.17
C ARG A 327 3.94 8.19 33.93
N GLN A 328 3.67 7.86 32.67
CA GLN A 328 2.92 6.64 32.31
C GLN A 328 3.67 5.36 32.70
N ALA A 329 5.00 5.32 32.56
CA ALA A 329 5.79 4.18 33.00
C ALA A 329 5.69 3.99 34.52
N LYS A 330 5.77 5.08 35.29
CA LYS A 330 5.60 5.03 36.75
C LYS A 330 4.21 4.50 37.13
N GLU A 331 3.15 5.04 36.54
CA GLU A 331 1.76 4.60 36.79
C GLU A 331 1.56 3.12 36.43
N HIS A 332 2.13 2.66 35.32
CA HIS A 332 2.10 1.27 34.90
C HIS A 332 2.75 0.33 35.94
N TRP A 333 3.97 0.63 36.38
CA TRP A 333 4.66 -0.18 37.39
C TRP A 333 3.98 -0.14 38.74
N GLU A 334 3.44 1.01 39.16
CA GLU A 334 2.66 1.12 40.39
C GLU A 334 1.38 0.27 40.33
N SER A 335 0.67 0.26 39.19
CA SER A 335 -0.51 -0.58 38.99
C SER A 335 -0.17 -2.06 39.02
N LEU A 336 0.91 -2.48 38.37
CA LEU A 336 1.39 -3.87 38.43
C LEU A 336 1.79 -4.28 39.85
N CYS A 337 2.49 -3.42 40.58
CA CYS A 337 2.85 -3.66 41.98
C CYS A 337 1.61 -3.85 42.84
N ARG A 338 0.58 -2.98 42.71
CA ARG A 338 -0.68 -3.11 43.47
C ARG A 338 -1.40 -4.41 43.15
N ALA A 339 -1.49 -4.76 41.86
CA ALA A 339 -2.09 -6.02 41.43
C ALA A 339 -1.35 -7.23 41.99
N PHE A 340 -0.01 -7.17 42.09
CA PHE A 340 0.81 -8.23 42.67
C PHE A 340 0.67 -8.31 44.20
N THR A 341 0.59 -7.17 44.90
CA THR A 341 0.44 -7.13 46.37
C THR A 341 -1.00 -7.31 46.85
N GLY A 342 -1.98 -7.36 45.93
CA GLY A 342 -3.41 -7.55 46.24
C GLY A 342 -4.06 -6.37 46.98
N ILE A 343 -3.56 -5.14 46.76
CA ILE A 343 -4.06 -3.90 47.38
C ILE A 343 -4.95 -3.14 46.39
#